data_AF-A0A955JY42-F1
#
_entry.id   AF-A0A955JY42-F1
#
_cell.length_a   1.000
_cell.length_b   1.000
_cell.length_c   1.000
_cell.angle_alpha   90.00
_cell.angle_beta   90.00
_cell.angle_gamma   90.00
#
_symmetry.space_group_name_H-M   'P 1'
#
loop_
_entity.id
_entity.type
_entity.pdbx_description
1 polymer ?
#
loop_
_entity_poly.entity_id
_entity_poly.type
_entity_poly.pdbx_seq_one_letter_code
_entity_poly.pdbx_strand_id
1 'polypeptide(L)'
;MTQVPGINSSADDGNSYAESGVDYSAMDPVKVQAQKAAANTANNLAGFDARELSESRGESAYVWHEGDQYRSLVVEGLGTKNLVADAMRQHTGRSHYDTIAQDTIAMIVNDLVVVGALPQVVNAYFAIGDSSWMLDSQRASDLVNGWAKACD
;
A
#
# COMPACT_ATOMS: atom_id res chain seq x y z
N MET A 1 19.76 -56.97 -2.10
CA MET A 1 20.37 -56.26 -3.25
C MET A 1 19.23 -55.83 -4.15
N THR A 2 18.80 -54.57 -3.99
CA THR A 2 18.03 -53.79 -4.98
C THR A 2 18.06 -52.35 -4.47
N GLN A 3 18.96 -51.54 -5.03
CA GLN A 3 18.99 -50.11 -4.83
C GLN A 3 17.77 -49.49 -5.52
N VAL A 4 17.07 -48.61 -4.82
CA VAL A 4 16.10 -47.69 -5.43
C VAL A 4 16.89 -46.49 -5.96
N PRO A 5 16.73 -46.08 -7.24
CA PRO A 5 17.48 -44.97 -7.81
C PRO A 5 17.16 -43.66 -7.10
N GLY A 6 18.21 -42.90 -6.76
CA GLY A 6 18.09 -41.57 -6.21
C GLY A 6 17.35 -40.63 -7.17
N ILE A 7 16.28 -40.01 -6.69
CA ILE A 7 15.73 -38.80 -7.30
C ILE A 7 16.70 -37.69 -6.94
N ASN A 8 17.62 -37.40 -7.85
CA ASN A 8 18.40 -36.18 -7.81
C ASN A 8 17.51 -35.07 -8.40
N SER A 9 16.56 -34.56 -7.61
CA SER A 9 15.92 -33.30 -7.96
C SER A 9 16.82 -32.18 -7.46
N SER A 10 17.75 -31.75 -8.30
CA SER A 10 18.18 -30.36 -8.27
C SER A 10 16.97 -29.53 -8.69
N ALA A 11 16.02 -29.35 -7.78
CA ALA A 11 15.07 -28.26 -7.87
C ALA A 11 15.93 -27.00 -7.65
N ASP A 12 16.25 -26.34 -8.75
CA ASP A 12 16.50 -24.92 -8.71
C ASP A 12 15.21 -24.31 -8.15
N ASP A 13 15.12 -24.18 -6.82
CA ASP A 13 14.04 -23.49 -6.12
C ASP A 13 14.20 -21.99 -6.41
N GLY A 14 14.11 -21.64 -7.69
CA GLY A 14 13.94 -20.29 -8.15
C GLY A 14 12.73 -19.73 -7.44
N ASN A 15 12.94 -18.72 -6.61
CA ASN A 15 11.90 -18.11 -5.81
C ASN A 15 10.85 -17.52 -6.77
N SER A 16 9.77 -18.26 -7.05
CA SER A 16 8.75 -17.90 -8.06
C SER A 16 8.18 -16.49 -7.89
N TYR A 17 8.21 -15.95 -6.68
CA TYR A 17 7.80 -14.58 -6.41
C TYR A 17 8.84 -13.56 -6.87
N ALA A 18 10.14 -13.85 -6.77
CA ALA A 18 11.20 -13.02 -7.33
C ALA A 18 11.14 -12.94 -8.86
N GLU A 19 10.71 -14.02 -9.53
CA GLU A 19 10.48 -14.03 -10.98
C GLU A 19 9.34 -13.09 -11.40
N SER A 20 8.43 -12.74 -10.49
CA SER A 20 7.42 -11.69 -10.72
C SER A 20 7.97 -10.26 -10.60
N GLY A 21 9.27 -10.12 -10.31
CA GLY A 21 9.95 -8.84 -10.12
C GLY A 21 10.01 -8.37 -8.66
N VAL A 22 9.66 -9.21 -7.68
CA VAL A 22 9.65 -8.86 -6.26
C VAL A 22 10.62 -9.73 -5.46
N ASP A 23 11.84 -9.21 -5.28
CA ASP A 23 12.89 -9.85 -4.47
C ASP A 23 13.01 -9.19 -3.09
N TYR A 24 12.50 -9.85 -2.05
CA TYR A 24 12.58 -9.38 -0.67
C TYR A 24 14.03 -9.25 -0.17
N SER A 25 14.94 -10.10 -0.63
CA SER A 25 16.35 -10.05 -0.19
C SER A 25 17.02 -8.74 -0.61
N ALA A 26 16.60 -8.17 -1.74
CA ALA A 26 17.06 -6.88 -2.23
C ALA A 26 16.37 -5.69 -1.50
N MET A 27 15.10 -5.84 -1.12
CA MET A 27 14.29 -4.75 -0.56
C MET A 27 14.43 -4.58 0.95
N ASP A 28 14.47 -5.68 1.70
CA ASP A 28 14.41 -5.68 3.15
C ASP A 28 15.55 -4.91 3.83
N PRO A 29 16.82 -4.97 3.35
CA PRO A 29 17.90 -4.16 3.93
C PRO A 29 17.60 -2.66 3.89
N VAL A 30 17.04 -2.17 2.77
CA VAL A 30 16.67 -0.76 2.61
C VAL A 30 15.50 -0.40 3.50
N LYS A 31 14.49 -1.28 3.64
CA LYS A 31 13.37 -1.08 4.58
C LYS A 31 13.85 -0.94 6.02
N VAL A 32 14.73 -1.83 6.47
CA VAL A 32 15.34 -1.77 7.80
C VAL A 32 16.17 -0.50 7.98
N GLN A 33 16.95 -0.11 6.96
CA GLN A 33 17.70 1.15 6.98
C GLN A 33 16.77 2.36 7.12
N ALA A 34 15.67 2.40 6.36
CA ALA A 34 14.67 3.47 6.41
C ALA A 34 14.02 3.57 7.80
N GLN A 35 13.63 2.44 8.40
CA GLN A 35 13.08 2.42 9.76
C GLN A 35 14.08 2.94 10.81
N LYS A 36 15.35 2.53 10.72
CA LYS A 36 16.41 3.04 11.61
C LYS A 36 16.65 4.54 11.43
N ALA A 37 16.65 5.02 10.19
CA ALA A 37 16.79 6.44 9.90
C ALA A 37 15.59 7.24 10.43
N ALA A 38 14.37 6.73 10.24
CA ALA A 38 13.15 7.35 10.75
C ALA A 38 13.08 7.35 12.29
N ALA A 39 13.58 6.32 12.97
CA ALA A 39 13.65 6.31 14.43
C ALA A 39 14.48 7.49 14.99
N ASN A 40 15.52 7.92 14.25
CA ASN A 40 16.33 9.07 14.67
C ASN A 40 15.59 10.42 14.54
N THR A 41 14.44 10.47 13.83
CA THR A 41 13.63 11.69 13.70
C THR A 41 12.51 11.78 14.74
N ALA A 42 12.31 10.75 15.56
CA ALA A 42 11.26 10.65 16.58
C ALA A 42 11.21 11.87 17.51
N ASN A 43 12.37 12.39 17.91
CA ASN A 43 12.49 13.52 18.83
C ASN A 43 11.91 14.83 18.26
N ASN A 44 11.69 14.92 16.95
CA ASN A 44 11.05 16.08 16.33
C ASN A 44 9.58 16.24 16.79
N LEU A 45 8.93 15.17 17.24
CA LEU A 45 7.57 15.22 17.80
C LEU A 45 7.50 16.01 19.12
N ALA A 46 8.60 16.09 19.87
CA ALA A 46 8.62 16.80 21.14
C ALA A 46 8.32 18.31 20.98
N GLY A 47 8.59 18.89 19.80
CA GLY A 47 8.23 20.28 19.49
C GLY A 47 6.72 20.52 19.35
N PHE A 48 5.91 19.46 19.32
CA PHE A 48 4.45 19.49 19.21
C PHE A 48 3.76 18.88 20.43
N ASP A 49 4.47 18.72 21.55
CA ASP A 49 4.00 18.00 22.75
C ASP A 49 3.51 16.56 22.42
N ALA A 50 4.12 15.96 21.40
CA ALA A 50 3.79 14.64 20.90
C ALA A 50 4.92 13.64 21.19
N ARG A 51 4.56 12.36 21.28
CA ARG A 51 5.51 11.26 21.51
C ARG A 51 5.11 10.03 20.70
N GLU A 52 6.06 9.42 20.00
CA GLU A 52 5.77 8.21 19.25
C GLU A 52 5.38 7.03 20.17
N LEU A 53 4.58 6.11 19.62
CA LEU A 53 4.48 4.74 20.10
C LEU A 53 5.45 3.90 19.26
N SER A 54 6.66 3.69 19.79
CA SER A 54 7.78 3.12 19.03
C SER A 54 7.52 1.75 18.42
N GLU A 55 6.66 0.97 19.07
CA GLU A 55 6.23 -0.36 18.70
C GLU A 55 5.39 -0.36 17.41
N SER A 56 4.80 0.77 17.02
CA SER A 56 4.06 0.91 15.76
C SER A 56 4.99 1.09 14.54
N ARG A 57 6.30 1.27 14.75
CA ARG A 57 7.24 1.52 13.66
C ARG A 57 7.44 0.26 12.82
N GLY A 58 6.97 0.32 11.58
CA GLY A 58 7.04 -0.82 10.66
C GLY A 58 5.79 -1.68 10.65
N GLU A 59 4.80 -1.36 11.48
CA GLU A 59 3.45 -1.89 11.40
C GLU A 59 2.67 -1.22 10.25
N SER A 60 1.44 -1.70 10.00
CA SER A 60 0.53 -1.17 8.97
C SER A 60 0.30 0.34 9.04
N ALA A 61 0.34 0.95 10.23
CA ALA A 61 0.25 2.39 10.39
C ALA A 61 1.14 2.88 11.54
N TYR A 62 1.66 4.09 11.39
CA TYR A 62 2.48 4.74 12.42
C TYR A 62 1.60 5.46 13.44
N VAL A 63 1.86 5.25 14.74
CA VAL A 63 1.06 5.78 15.85
C VAL A 63 1.88 6.69 16.75
N TRP A 64 1.28 7.81 17.16
CA TRP A 64 1.85 8.70 18.17
C TRP A 64 0.78 9.21 19.13
N HIS A 65 1.23 9.59 20.32
CA HIS A 65 0.44 10.26 21.33
C HIS A 65 0.54 11.77 21.15
N GLU A 66 -0.59 12.46 21.21
CA GLU A 66 -0.70 13.93 21.12
C GLU A 66 -1.85 14.39 22.02
N GLY A 67 -1.53 15.11 23.10
CA GLY A 67 -2.53 15.56 24.08
C GLY A 67 -3.16 14.40 24.86
N ASP A 68 -4.47 14.21 24.71
CA ASP A 68 -5.28 13.15 25.34
C ASP A 68 -5.66 12.03 24.35
N GLN A 69 -5.05 12.01 23.16
CA GLN A 69 -5.42 11.11 22.07
C GLN A 69 -4.19 10.42 21.46
N TYR A 70 -4.46 9.27 20.83
CA TYR A 70 -3.55 8.70 19.86
C TYR A 70 -3.96 9.16 18.46
N ARG A 71 -2.94 9.45 17.65
CA ARG A 71 -3.04 9.74 16.23
C ARG A 71 -2.35 8.63 15.46
N SER A 72 -2.81 8.40 14.24
CA SER A 72 -2.23 7.41 13.35
C SER A 72 -2.15 7.93 11.93
N LEU A 73 -1.12 7.50 11.19
CA LEU A 73 -0.93 7.85 9.79
C LEU A 73 -0.42 6.64 9.01
N VAL A 74 -0.99 6.46 7.84
CA VAL A 74 -0.47 5.58 6.80
C VAL A 74 -0.48 6.34 5.47
N VAL A 75 0.46 6.00 4.60
CA VAL A 75 0.47 6.39 3.19
C VAL A 75 0.53 5.10 2.42
N GLU A 76 -0.51 4.81 1.64
CA GLU A 76 -0.63 3.56 0.88
C GLU A 76 -1.19 3.86 -0.51
N GLY A 77 -0.90 2.97 -1.46
CA GLY A 77 -1.47 2.94 -2.80
C GLY A 77 -1.96 1.55 -3.17
N LEU A 78 -2.67 1.45 -4.30
CA LEU A 78 -3.23 0.17 -4.75
C LEU A 78 -2.22 -0.71 -5.50
N GLY A 79 -1.14 -0.11 -6.03
CA GLY A 79 -0.21 -0.78 -6.94
C GLY A 79 -0.76 -0.88 -8.38
N THR A 80 -0.43 -1.96 -9.08
CA THR A 80 -0.64 -2.11 -10.54
C THR A 80 -2.05 -2.56 -10.95
N LYS A 81 -3.00 -2.64 -10.01
CA LYS A 81 -4.38 -3.07 -10.30
C LYS A 81 -5.11 -2.13 -11.28
N ASN A 82 -4.69 -0.87 -11.36
CA ASN A 82 -5.21 0.09 -12.34
C ASN A 82 -5.00 -0.39 -13.80
N LEU A 83 -3.91 -1.11 -14.09
CA LEU A 83 -3.66 -1.68 -15.42
C LEU A 83 -4.70 -2.75 -15.78
N VAL A 84 -5.21 -3.49 -14.78
CA VAL A 84 -6.29 -4.46 -14.98
C VAL A 84 -7.59 -3.74 -15.32
N ALA A 85 -7.92 -2.64 -14.63
CA ALA A 85 -9.09 -1.83 -14.97
C ALA A 85 -9.02 -1.29 -16.42
N ASP A 86 -7.85 -0.78 -16.82
CA ASP A 86 -7.60 -0.30 -18.18
C ASP A 86 -7.79 -1.42 -19.23
N ALA A 87 -7.27 -2.63 -18.97
CA ALA A 87 -7.44 -3.78 -19.87
C ALA A 87 -8.90 -4.26 -19.90
N MET A 88 -9.58 -4.34 -18.76
CA MET A 88 -10.96 -4.82 -18.66
C MET A 88 -11.95 -3.90 -19.35
N ARG A 89 -11.64 -2.61 -19.50
CA ARG A 89 -12.48 -1.69 -20.26
C ARG A 89 -12.67 -2.11 -21.71
N GLN A 90 -11.64 -2.70 -22.33
CA GLN A 90 -11.73 -3.20 -23.70
C GLN A 90 -12.73 -4.36 -23.84
N HIS A 91 -12.91 -5.14 -22.77
CA HIS A 91 -13.82 -6.30 -22.75
C HIS A 91 -15.22 -5.98 -22.23
N THR A 92 -15.35 -4.99 -21.34
CA THR A 92 -16.59 -4.72 -20.61
C THR A 92 -17.24 -3.39 -20.98
N GLY A 93 -16.51 -2.49 -21.64
CA GLY A 93 -16.92 -1.12 -21.90
C GLY A 93 -16.96 -0.20 -20.66
N ARG A 94 -16.66 -0.72 -19.45
CA ARG A 94 -16.67 0.03 -18.19
C ARG A 94 -15.27 0.47 -17.79
N SER A 95 -15.15 1.65 -17.16
CA SER A 95 -13.84 2.13 -16.70
C SER A 95 -13.29 1.30 -15.53
N HIS A 96 -14.16 0.83 -14.63
CA HIS A 96 -13.83 0.19 -13.34
C HIS A 96 -13.08 1.08 -12.35
N TYR A 97 -12.90 2.37 -12.65
CA TYR A 97 -12.16 3.27 -11.76
C TYR A 97 -12.93 3.65 -10.48
N ASP A 98 -14.24 3.41 -10.45
CA ASP A 98 -15.06 3.40 -9.24
C ASP A 98 -14.59 2.33 -8.25
N THR A 99 -14.34 1.11 -8.74
CA THR A 99 -13.85 0.01 -7.91
C THR A 99 -12.37 0.15 -7.57
N ILE A 100 -11.55 0.69 -8.46
CA ILE A 100 -10.15 1.05 -8.16
C ILE A 100 -10.09 2.06 -7.02
N ALA A 101 -10.97 3.06 -7.02
CA ALA A 101 -11.05 4.03 -5.93
C ALA A 101 -11.41 3.34 -4.61
N GLN A 102 -12.45 2.51 -4.61
CA GLN A 102 -12.86 1.73 -3.44
C GLN A 102 -11.73 0.86 -2.91
N ASP A 103 -11.05 0.11 -3.78
CA ASP A 103 -9.95 -0.77 -3.38
C ASP A 103 -8.78 0.04 -2.79
N THR A 104 -8.48 1.21 -3.36
CA THR A 104 -7.41 2.08 -2.86
C THR A 104 -7.73 2.60 -1.46
N ILE A 105 -8.96 3.10 -1.25
CA ILE A 105 -9.44 3.54 0.06
C ILE A 105 -9.42 2.38 1.06
N ALA A 106 -9.89 1.20 0.65
CA ALA A 106 -9.89 0.02 1.50
C ALA A 106 -8.48 -0.38 1.94
N MET A 107 -7.46 -0.27 1.08
CA MET A 107 -6.08 -0.53 1.48
C MET A 107 -5.60 0.46 2.54
N ILE A 108 -5.80 1.76 2.32
CA ILE A 108 -5.43 2.81 3.28
C ILE A 108 -6.15 2.61 4.63
N VAL A 109 -7.47 2.40 4.59
CA VAL A 109 -8.30 2.33 5.80
C VAL A 109 -8.07 1.04 6.58
N ASN A 110 -7.94 -0.10 5.90
CA ASN A 110 -7.71 -1.37 6.59
C ASN A 110 -6.40 -1.35 7.39
N ASP A 111 -5.35 -0.72 6.87
CA ASP A 111 -4.08 -0.59 7.58
C ASP A 111 -4.18 0.29 8.84
N LEU A 112 -4.99 1.35 8.81
CA LEU A 112 -5.27 2.16 10.00
C LEU A 112 -6.08 1.38 11.04
N VAL A 113 -7.07 0.60 10.61
CA VAL A 113 -7.93 -0.16 11.53
C VAL A 113 -7.15 -1.24 12.28
N VAL A 114 -6.10 -1.82 11.68
CA VAL A 114 -5.24 -2.83 12.34
C VAL A 114 -4.61 -2.30 13.63
N VAL A 115 -4.25 -1.02 13.68
CA VAL A 115 -3.70 -0.39 14.90
C VAL A 115 -4.78 0.15 15.84
N GLY A 116 -6.05 -0.18 15.60
CA GLY A 116 -7.20 0.26 16.39
C GLY A 116 -7.62 1.71 16.13
N ALA A 117 -7.12 2.35 15.07
CA ALA A 117 -7.46 3.72 14.76
C ALA A 117 -8.83 3.82 14.07
N LEU A 118 -9.58 4.87 14.42
CA LEU A 118 -10.77 5.29 13.68
C LEU A 118 -10.33 6.24 12.55
N PRO A 119 -10.52 5.89 11.26
CA PRO A 119 -10.20 6.78 10.15
C PRO A 119 -11.02 8.09 10.22
N GLN A 120 -10.36 9.23 10.02
CA GLN A 120 -11.01 10.56 10.08
C GLN A 120 -10.90 11.33 8.76
N VAL A 121 -9.75 11.23 8.10
CA VAL A 121 -9.47 11.95 6.84
C VAL A 121 -8.64 11.04 5.95
N VAL A 122 -8.98 10.99 4.66
CA VAL A 122 -8.15 10.36 3.62
C VAL A 122 -7.77 11.43 2.59
N ASN A 123 -6.48 11.46 2.23
CA ASN A 123 -5.97 12.32 1.17
C ASN A 123 -5.71 11.49 -0.10
N ALA A 124 -6.17 11.99 -1.23
CA ALA A 124 -5.85 11.42 -2.54
C ALA A 124 -4.62 12.10 -3.13
N TYR A 125 -3.62 11.31 -3.52
CA TYR A 125 -2.51 11.76 -4.35
C TYR A 125 -2.54 11.02 -5.69
N PHE A 126 -3.01 11.70 -6.73
CA PHE A 126 -3.08 11.12 -8.09
C PHE A 126 -1.84 11.50 -8.90
N ALA A 127 -0.92 10.54 -9.02
CA ALA A 127 0.20 10.64 -9.94
C ALA A 127 -0.16 10.00 -11.29
N ILE A 128 -0.21 10.82 -12.34
CA ILE A 128 -0.45 10.35 -13.72
C ILE A 128 0.79 10.62 -14.58
N GLY A 129 1.07 9.70 -15.51
CA GLY A 129 2.21 9.85 -16.43
C GLY A 129 1.97 10.91 -17.52
N ASP A 130 0.72 11.05 -17.98
CA ASP A 130 0.34 11.99 -19.04
C ASP A 130 -1.01 12.64 -18.69
N SER A 131 -1.12 13.96 -18.88
CA SER A 131 -2.33 14.72 -18.56
C SER A 131 -3.54 14.33 -19.42
N SER A 132 -3.33 13.77 -20.61
CA SER A 132 -4.39 13.19 -21.44
C SER A 132 -5.17 12.08 -20.75
N TRP A 133 -4.59 11.44 -19.72
CA TRP A 133 -5.30 10.49 -18.88
C TRP A 133 -6.57 11.11 -18.27
N MET A 134 -6.54 12.41 -17.95
CA MET A 134 -7.67 13.15 -17.36
C MET A 134 -8.72 13.60 -18.39
N LEU A 135 -8.45 13.48 -19.70
CA LEU A 135 -9.42 13.85 -20.75
C LEU A 135 -10.56 12.82 -20.88
N ASP A 136 -10.39 11.64 -20.31
CA ASP A 136 -11.44 10.63 -20.23
C ASP A 136 -12.41 10.96 -19.09
N SER A 137 -13.46 11.71 -19.41
CA SER A 137 -14.43 12.22 -18.44
C SER A 137 -15.15 11.11 -17.67
N GLN A 138 -15.43 9.97 -18.30
CA GLN A 138 -16.06 8.83 -17.63
C GLN A 138 -15.13 8.24 -16.58
N ARG A 139 -13.88 7.93 -16.96
CA ARG A 139 -12.88 7.40 -16.03
C ARG A 139 -12.61 8.36 -14.87
N ALA A 140 -12.44 9.64 -15.16
CA ALA A 140 -12.20 10.66 -14.15
C ALA A 140 -13.37 10.78 -13.17
N SER A 141 -14.61 10.81 -13.68
CA SER A 141 -15.81 10.86 -12.84
C SER A 141 -15.96 9.60 -11.99
N ASP A 142 -15.70 8.42 -12.54
CA ASP A 142 -15.79 7.15 -11.82
C ASP A 142 -14.78 7.09 -10.67
N LEU A 143 -13.53 7.53 -10.91
CA LEU A 143 -12.50 7.62 -9.87
C LEU A 143 -12.93 8.57 -8.74
N VAL A 144 -13.35 9.80 -9.07
CA VAL A 144 -13.72 10.81 -8.06
C VAL A 144 -14.96 10.38 -7.26
N ASN A 145 -16.01 9.91 -7.94
CA ASN A 145 -17.23 9.46 -7.27
C ASN A 145 -16.99 8.18 -6.45
N GLY A 146 -16.16 7.26 -6.95
CA GLY A 146 -15.78 6.06 -6.22
C GLY A 146 -14.99 6.39 -4.95
N TRP A 147 -14.10 7.37 -5.01
CA TRP A 147 -13.31 7.82 -3.86
C TRP A 147 -14.21 8.40 -2.78
N ALA A 148 -15.13 9.31 -3.17
CA ALA A 148 -16.12 9.88 -2.25
C ALA A 148 -16.99 8.79 -1.62
N LYS A 149 -17.55 7.90 -2.44
CA LYS A 149 -18.41 6.80 -1.98
C LYS A 149 -17.72 5.84 -1.03
N ALA A 150 -16.41 5.62 -1.18
CA ALA A 150 -15.66 4.73 -0.29
C ALA A 150 -15.29 5.40 1.04
N CYS A 151 -15.29 6.73 1.11
CA CYS A 151 -15.14 7.49 2.35
C CYS A 151 -16.45 7.60 3.16
N ASP A 152 -17.59 7.66 2.48
CA ASP A 152 -18.94 7.72 3.08
C ASP A 152 -19.37 6.37 3.71
#